data_AF-A0AA88IBW1-F1
#
_entry.id   AF-A0AA88IBW1-F1
#
_cell.length_a   1.000
_cell.length_b   1.000
_cell.length_c   1.000
_cell.angle_alpha   90.00
_cell.angle_beta   90.00
_cell.angle_gamma   90.00
#
_symmetry.space_group_name_H-M   'P 1'
#
loop_
_entity.id
_entity.type
_entity.pdbx_description
1 polymer ?
#
loop_
_entity_poly.entity_id
_entity_poly.type
_entity_poly.pdbx_seq_one_letter_code
_entity_poly.pdbx_strand_id
1 'polypeptide(L)'
;MHNSEKSLVLYPECATTNGKKGMLRYLPSVRKQEGEEVEHFAKRTQELIASTLDLTITDFLLSDKVELIKRQRIDRETARRRREGAGGRAFNRRILSMADQVKEILPHVPLNVIIADLRRTRSVDITIANILVGSVPFTPEPVPEPVSARPSTSASSGSSPFSQLSLKASGPTTTVFPSDFHKKTDDRQMSLQERKARFLDNARRAYIEKRGLKIPGYNC
;
A
#
# COMPACT_ATOMS: atom_id res chain seq x y z
N MET A 1 24.49 53.53 -23.79
CA MET A 1 23.69 52.65 -24.67
C MET A 1 24.51 51.41 -24.96
N HIS A 2 24.35 50.35 -24.18
CA HIS A 2 25.11 49.11 -24.41
C HIS A 2 24.22 48.16 -25.19
N ASN A 3 24.37 48.19 -26.52
CA ASN A 3 23.85 47.21 -27.45
C ASN A 3 24.46 45.85 -27.09
N SER A 4 23.76 45.04 -26.30
CA SER A 4 24.05 43.62 -26.21
C SER A 4 23.38 42.98 -27.41
N GLU A 5 24.09 42.97 -28.53
CA GLU A 5 23.70 42.27 -29.74
C GLU A 5 23.29 40.84 -29.37
N LYS A 6 22.09 40.46 -29.83
CA LYS A 6 21.54 39.12 -29.65
C LYS A 6 22.51 38.13 -30.29
N SER A 7 23.37 37.52 -29.47
CA SER A 7 24.30 36.47 -29.90
C SER A 7 23.48 35.23 -30.24
N LEU A 8 23.09 35.15 -31.51
CA LEU A 8 22.36 34.06 -32.13
C LEU A 8 23.36 33.28 -32.97
N VAL A 9 23.89 32.18 -32.42
CA VAL A 9 24.71 31.25 -33.20
C VAL A 9 23.79 30.25 -33.88
N LEU A 10 23.82 30.27 -35.20
CA LEU A 10 22.95 29.52 -36.08
C LEU A 10 23.74 28.35 -36.64
N TYR A 11 23.47 27.12 -36.18
CA TYR A 11 24.20 25.98 -36.73
C TYR A 11 23.63 25.55 -38.09
N PRO A 12 24.48 25.38 -39.12
CA PRO A 12 24.05 24.82 -40.39
C PRO A 12 23.64 23.34 -40.23
N GLU A 13 22.68 22.89 -41.05
CA GLU A 13 22.05 21.56 -40.97
C GLU A 13 23.06 20.40 -40.97
N CYS A 14 24.18 20.56 -41.67
CA CYS A 14 25.25 19.57 -41.78
C CYS A 14 26.05 19.32 -40.48
N ALA A 15 25.83 20.11 -39.42
CA ALA A 15 26.50 19.95 -38.12
C ALA A 15 25.60 19.43 -36.98
N THR A 16 24.31 19.13 -37.25
CA THR A 16 23.36 18.64 -36.22
C THR A 16 23.01 17.18 -36.45
N THR A 17 23.06 16.35 -35.40
CA THR A 17 22.86 14.88 -35.46
C THR A 17 21.46 14.46 -35.93
N ASN A 18 20.55 15.41 -35.98
CA ASN A 18 19.13 15.30 -36.28
C ASN A 18 18.69 16.16 -37.49
N GLY A 19 19.63 16.77 -38.24
CA GLY A 19 19.36 17.49 -39.49
C GLY A 19 18.48 18.74 -39.36
N LYS A 20 18.31 19.27 -38.13
CA LYS A 20 17.51 20.46 -37.85
C LYS A 20 18.42 21.61 -37.43
N LYS A 21 18.31 22.72 -38.15
CA LYS A 21 18.95 24.01 -37.80
C LYS A 21 18.64 24.39 -36.35
N GLY A 22 19.68 24.43 -35.51
CA GLY A 22 19.59 24.83 -34.11
C GLY A 22 19.96 26.29 -33.91
N MET A 23 19.16 27.05 -33.16
CA MET A 23 19.44 28.43 -32.77
C MET A 23 19.94 28.44 -31.33
N LEU A 24 21.22 28.75 -31.12
CA LEU A 24 21.77 29.00 -29.79
C LEU A 24 21.50 30.45 -29.40
N ARG A 25 20.89 30.65 -28.23
CA ARG A 25 20.80 31.95 -27.56
C ARG A 25 21.72 31.94 -26.34
N TYR A 26 22.67 32.86 -26.31
CA TYR A 26 23.50 33.06 -25.12
C TYR A 26 22.78 33.97 -24.13
N LEU A 27 22.75 33.55 -22.87
CA LEU A 27 22.30 34.44 -21.80
C LEU A 27 23.43 35.41 -21.42
N PRO A 28 23.10 36.66 -21.09
CA PRO A 28 24.08 37.62 -20.59
C PRO A 28 24.62 37.15 -19.23
N SER A 29 25.90 37.45 -18.96
CA SER A 29 26.51 37.14 -17.66
C SER A 29 25.92 38.04 -16.58
N VAL A 30 25.27 37.45 -15.57
CA VAL A 30 24.71 38.17 -14.42
C VAL A 30 25.65 38.04 -13.23
N ARG A 31 26.00 39.17 -12.61
CA ARG A 31 26.80 39.21 -11.38
C ARG A 31 25.93 39.58 -10.18
N LYS A 32 26.28 39.05 -9.01
CA LYS A 32 25.69 39.42 -7.72
C LYS A 32 26.12 40.84 -7.36
N GLN A 33 25.18 41.70 -6.98
CA GLN A 33 25.48 43.08 -6.59
C GLN A 33 25.97 43.14 -5.13
N GLU A 34 26.75 44.16 -4.79
CA GLU A 34 27.26 44.37 -3.43
C GLU A 34 26.08 44.66 -2.49
N GLY A 35 25.89 43.82 -1.47
CA GLY A 35 24.75 43.89 -0.54
C GLY A 35 23.46 43.16 -0.97
N GLU A 36 23.45 42.50 -2.13
CA GLU A 36 22.28 41.72 -2.58
C GLU A 36 22.17 40.39 -1.80
N GLU A 37 20.95 40.01 -1.42
CA GLU A 37 20.69 38.69 -0.86
C GLU A 37 20.79 37.59 -1.94
N VAL A 38 21.16 36.37 -1.55
CA VAL A 38 21.28 35.24 -2.48
C VAL A 38 19.92 34.90 -3.11
N GLU A 39 18.83 35.00 -2.35
CA GLU A 39 17.48 34.73 -2.85
C GLU A 39 17.03 35.75 -3.91
N HIS A 40 17.28 37.05 -3.65
CA HIS A 40 17.00 38.12 -4.61
C HIS A 40 17.80 37.96 -5.91
N PHE A 41 19.09 37.60 -5.80
CA PHE A 41 19.92 37.29 -6.96
C PHE A 41 19.39 36.10 -7.78
N ALA A 42 18.99 35.03 -7.09
CA ALA A 42 18.46 33.83 -7.73
C ALA A 42 17.15 34.13 -8.48
N LYS A 43 16.23 34.87 -7.85
CA LYS A 43 14.96 35.28 -8.46
C LYS A 43 15.16 36.15 -9.70
N ARG A 44 16.05 37.14 -9.62
CA ARG A 44 16.40 38.02 -10.76
C ARG A 44 17.02 37.22 -11.92
N THR A 45 17.87 36.25 -11.61
CA THR A 45 18.48 35.37 -12.61
C THR A 45 17.42 34.44 -13.22
N GLN A 46 16.50 33.89 -12.42
CA GLN A 46 15.39 33.07 -12.87
C GLN A 46 14.46 33.85 -13.81
N GLU A 47 14.10 35.09 -13.49
CA GLU A 47 13.30 35.98 -14.34
C GLU A 47 13.96 36.26 -15.69
N LEU A 48 15.27 36.49 -15.70
CA LEU A 48 16.04 36.71 -16.92
C LEU A 48 16.12 35.45 -17.79
N ILE A 49 16.33 34.28 -17.18
CA ILE A 49 16.33 33.01 -17.90
C ILE A 49 14.97 32.75 -18.52
N ALA A 50 13.90 32.93 -17.74
CA ALA A 50 12.54 32.68 -18.17
C ALA A 50 12.12 33.59 -19.34
N SER A 51 12.41 34.89 -19.25
CA SER A 51 12.13 35.86 -20.33
C SER A 51 12.93 35.58 -21.61
N THR A 52 14.16 35.09 -21.51
CA THR A 52 14.99 34.81 -22.70
C THR A 52 14.55 33.54 -23.44
N LEU A 53 14.07 32.56 -22.68
CA LEU A 53 13.64 31.24 -23.16
C LEU A 53 12.12 31.17 -23.42
N ASP A 54 11.40 32.28 -23.26
CA ASP A 54 9.93 32.36 -23.35
C ASP A 54 9.23 31.32 -22.45
N LEU A 55 9.79 31.09 -21.26
CA LEU A 55 9.26 30.16 -20.25
C LEU A 55 8.43 30.90 -19.21
N THR A 56 7.37 30.26 -18.74
CA THR A 56 6.61 30.74 -17.58
C THR A 56 7.33 30.36 -16.30
N ILE A 57 7.60 31.35 -15.45
CA ILE A 57 8.11 31.12 -14.10
C ILE A 57 7.00 30.44 -13.29
N THR A 58 7.35 29.36 -12.59
CA THR A 58 6.44 28.65 -11.69
C THR A 58 7.05 28.60 -10.30
N ASP A 59 6.19 28.65 -9.27
CA ASP A 59 6.61 28.59 -7.86
C ASP A 59 6.98 27.17 -7.40
N PHE A 60 6.84 26.16 -8.28
CA PHE A 60 7.13 24.77 -7.95
C PHE A 60 8.62 24.49 -7.96
N LEU A 61 9.11 23.93 -6.86
CA LEU A 61 10.50 23.56 -6.69
C LEU A 61 10.74 22.09 -7.11
N LEU A 62 12.01 21.71 -7.18
CA LEU A 62 12.40 20.33 -7.50
C LEU A 62 11.86 19.32 -6.46
N SER A 63 11.77 19.75 -5.19
CA SER A 63 11.14 18.98 -4.10
C SER A 63 9.69 18.63 -4.41
N ASP A 64 8.94 19.58 -4.94
CA ASP A 64 7.51 19.47 -5.18
C ASP A 64 7.25 18.48 -6.31
N LYS A 65 8.11 18.51 -7.34
CA LYS A 65 8.08 17.52 -8.41
C LYS A 65 8.35 16.10 -7.89
N VAL A 66 9.30 15.94 -6.97
CA VAL A 66 9.60 14.63 -6.35
C VAL A 66 8.44 14.17 -5.47
N GLU A 67 7.84 15.06 -4.69
CA GLU A 67 6.68 14.75 -3.86
C GLU A 67 5.47 14.35 -4.71
N LEU A 68 5.21 15.08 -5.80
CA LEU A 68 4.14 14.79 -6.75
C LEU A 68 4.31 13.40 -7.37
N ILE A 69 5.52 13.02 -7.78
CA ILE A 69 5.81 11.68 -8.30
C ILE A 69 5.54 10.60 -7.24
N LYS A 70 5.95 10.84 -5.99
CA LYS A 70 5.69 9.91 -4.87
C LYS A 70 4.18 9.76 -4.64
N ARG A 71 3.44 10.86 -4.61
CA ARG A 71 1.99 10.88 -4.40
C ARG A 71 1.24 10.14 -5.52
N GLN A 72 1.59 10.39 -6.78
CA GLN A 72 1.01 9.67 -7.91
C GLN A 72 1.22 8.16 -7.83
N ARG A 73 2.39 7.69 -7.38
CA ARG A 73 2.65 6.25 -7.20
C ARG A 73 1.75 5.66 -6.11
N ILE A 74 1.61 6.34 -4.98
CA ILE A 74 0.75 5.89 -3.87
C ILE A 74 -0.71 5.87 -4.31
N ASP A 75 -1.19 6.91 -4.99
CA ASP A 75 -2.58 7.00 -5.44
C ASP A 75 -2.91 5.89 -6.44
N ARG A 76 -2.00 5.59 -7.38
CA ARG A 76 -2.15 4.46 -8.30
C ARG A 76 -2.23 3.12 -7.58
N GLU A 77 -1.34 2.88 -6.62
CA GLU A 77 -1.32 1.62 -5.86
C GLU A 77 -2.56 1.47 -4.97
N THR A 78 -3.01 2.54 -4.32
CA THR A 78 -4.21 2.52 -3.49
C THR A 78 -5.47 2.34 -4.33
N ALA A 79 -5.55 2.95 -5.52
CA ALA A 79 -6.64 2.73 -6.46
C ALA A 79 -6.70 1.27 -6.94
N ARG A 80 -5.54 0.67 -7.26
CA ARG A 80 -5.44 -0.75 -7.62
C ARG A 80 -5.95 -1.65 -6.50
N ARG A 81 -5.46 -1.48 -5.28
CA ARG A 81 -5.88 -2.26 -4.10
C ARG A 81 -7.37 -2.13 -3.81
N ARG A 82 -7.95 -0.94 -3.96
CA ARG A 82 -9.40 -0.73 -3.79
C ARG A 82 -10.19 -1.51 -4.84
N ARG A 83 -9.76 -1.50 -6.10
CA ARG A 83 -10.43 -2.21 -7.20
C ARG A 83 -10.36 -3.73 -7.03
N GLU A 84 -9.18 -4.25 -6.70
CA GLU A 84 -8.97 -5.69 -6.45
C GLU A 84 -9.69 -6.17 -5.19
N GLY A 85 -9.68 -5.38 -4.12
CA GLY A 85 -10.34 -5.71 -2.86
C GLY A 85 -11.87 -5.73 -2.94
N ALA A 86 -12.48 -4.79 -3.65
CA ALA A 86 -13.94 -4.74 -3.79
C ALA A 86 -14.47 -5.83 -4.74
N GLY A 87 -13.86 -5.98 -5.91
CA GLY A 87 -14.26 -6.99 -6.90
C GLY A 87 -14.00 -8.42 -6.39
N GLY A 88 -12.86 -8.65 -5.74
CA GLY A 88 -12.50 -9.96 -5.19
C GLY A 88 -13.41 -10.40 -4.04
N ARG A 89 -13.84 -9.49 -3.16
CA ARG A 89 -14.78 -9.82 -2.06
C ARG A 89 -16.18 -10.17 -2.57
N ALA A 90 -16.70 -9.40 -3.51
CA ALA A 90 -18.00 -9.67 -4.13
C ALA A 90 -17.97 -11.00 -4.91
N PHE A 91 -16.90 -11.25 -5.65
CA PHE A 91 -16.68 -12.52 -6.35
C PHE A 91 -16.62 -13.70 -5.38
N ASN A 92 -15.82 -13.62 -4.31
CA ASN A 92 -15.72 -14.68 -3.32
C ASN A 92 -17.08 -14.95 -2.64
N ARG A 93 -17.86 -13.91 -2.29
CA ARG A 93 -19.22 -14.10 -1.76
C ARG A 93 -20.14 -14.85 -2.72
N ARG A 94 -20.09 -14.53 -4.01
CA ARG A 94 -20.87 -15.22 -5.04
C ARG A 94 -20.43 -16.69 -5.18
N ILE A 95 -19.12 -16.96 -5.20
CA ILE A 95 -18.59 -18.32 -5.25
C ILE A 95 -19.05 -19.14 -4.04
N LEU A 96 -19.01 -18.57 -2.84
CA LEU A 96 -19.44 -19.26 -1.62
C LEU A 96 -20.94 -19.61 -1.67
N SER A 97 -21.79 -18.67 -2.08
CA SER A 97 -23.23 -18.94 -2.22
C SER A 97 -23.53 -20.02 -3.26
N MET A 98 -22.78 -20.06 -4.37
CA MET A 98 -22.90 -21.14 -5.35
C MET A 98 -22.38 -22.47 -4.79
N ALA A 99 -21.35 -22.45 -3.95
CA ALA A 99 -20.81 -23.65 -3.32
C ALA A 99 -21.81 -24.27 -2.34
N ASP A 100 -22.52 -23.45 -1.57
CA ASP A 100 -23.59 -23.91 -0.67
C ASP A 100 -24.71 -24.61 -1.47
N GLN A 101 -25.13 -24.02 -2.60
CA GLN A 101 -26.13 -24.65 -3.49
C GLN A 101 -25.66 -26.02 -4.02
N VAL A 102 -24.39 -26.13 -4.43
CA VAL A 102 -23.82 -27.42 -4.88
C VAL A 102 -23.70 -28.40 -3.71
N LYS A 103 -23.43 -27.94 -2.49
CA LYS A 103 -23.31 -28.80 -1.30
C LYS A 103 -24.65 -29.39 -0.89
N GLU A 104 -25.77 -28.70 -1.12
CA GLU A 104 -27.13 -29.21 -0.86
C GLU A 104 -27.47 -30.41 -1.75
N ILE A 105 -27.03 -30.41 -3.01
CA ILE A 105 -27.31 -31.48 -3.99
C ILE A 105 -26.24 -32.58 -4.00
N LEU A 106 -25.00 -32.26 -3.64
CA LEU A 106 -23.87 -33.19 -3.61
C LEU A 106 -23.23 -33.19 -2.20
N PRO A 107 -23.92 -33.73 -1.18
CA PRO A 107 -23.50 -33.61 0.21
C PRO A 107 -22.16 -34.32 0.51
N HIS A 108 -21.81 -35.36 -0.24
CA HIS A 108 -20.57 -36.13 -0.07
C HIS A 108 -19.31 -35.40 -0.59
N VAL A 109 -19.48 -34.31 -1.35
CA VAL A 109 -18.37 -33.60 -1.98
C VAL A 109 -17.83 -32.53 -1.01
N PRO A 110 -16.50 -32.47 -0.78
CA PRO A 110 -15.89 -31.46 0.06
C PRO A 110 -16.07 -30.03 -0.50
N LEU A 111 -16.35 -29.06 0.38
CA LEU A 111 -16.58 -27.66 -0.01
C LEU A 111 -15.37 -27.02 -0.71
N ASN A 112 -14.15 -27.36 -0.31
CA ASN A 112 -12.93 -26.87 -0.95
C ASN A 112 -12.83 -27.28 -2.42
N VAL A 113 -13.31 -28.48 -2.77
CA VAL A 113 -13.32 -28.99 -4.14
C VAL A 113 -14.34 -28.24 -4.99
N ILE A 114 -15.54 -28.06 -4.45
CA ILE A 114 -16.62 -27.28 -5.08
C ILE A 114 -16.16 -25.84 -5.33
N ILE A 115 -15.59 -25.18 -4.32
CA ILE A 115 -15.09 -23.79 -4.43
C ILE A 115 -13.97 -23.69 -5.47
N ALA A 116 -13.06 -24.65 -5.52
CA ALA A 116 -11.96 -24.67 -6.48
C ALA A 116 -12.50 -24.78 -7.92
N ASP A 117 -13.48 -25.66 -8.16
CA ASP A 117 -14.07 -25.80 -9.49
C ASP A 117 -14.93 -24.59 -9.87
N LEU A 118 -15.74 -24.05 -8.95
CA LEU A 118 -16.54 -22.84 -9.18
C LEU A 118 -15.70 -21.60 -9.47
N ARG A 119 -14.47 -21.50 -8.95
CA ARG A 119 -13.53 -20.44 -9.32
C ARG A 119 -13.14 -20.50 -10.80
N ARG A 120 -13.13 -21.69 -11.39
CA ARG A 120 -12.80 -21.96 -12.79
C ARG A 120 -14.02 -21.85 -13.70
N THR A 121 -15.11 -22.56 -13.36
CA THR A 121 -16.32 -22.69 -14.20
C THR A 121 -17.27 -21.49 -14.07
N ARG A 122 -17.31 -20.86 -12.89
CA ARG A 122 -18.25 -19.79 -12.52
C ARG A 122 -19.72 -20.16 -12.73
N SER A 123 -20.05 -21.45 -12.72
CA SER A 123 -21.40 -21.98 -12.93
C SER A 123 -21.63 -23.22 -12.08
N VAL A 124 -22.78 -23.25 -11.42
CA VAL A 124 -23.24 -24.36 -10.58
C VAL A 124 -23.43 -25.62 -11.44
N ASP A 125 -24.16 -25.51 -12.54
CA ASP A 125 -24.53 -26.65 -13.41
C ASP A 125 -23.30 -27.35 -14.02
N ILE A 126 -22.33 -26.55 -14.47
CA ILE A 126 -21.08 -27.07 -15.04
C ILE A 126 -20.25 -27.76 -13.96
N THR A 127 -20.22 -27.20 -12.74
CA THR A 127 -19.49 -27.82 -11.63
C THR A 127 -20.13 -29.13 -11.18
N ILE A 128 -21.46 -29.22 -11.15
CA ILE A 128 -22.17 -30.48 -10.87
C ILE A 128 -21.79 -31.54 -11.92
N ALA A 129 -21.87 -31.19 -13.20
CA ALA A 129 -21.53 -32.10 -14.29
C ALA A 129 -20.06 -32.56 -14.19
N ASN A 130 -19.13 -31.65 -13.93
CA ASN A 130 -17.71 -31.98 -13.79
C ASN A 130 -17.43 -32.96 -12.63
N ILE A 131 -18.13 -32.79 -11.51
CA ILE A 131 -18.00 -33.66 -10.35
C ILE A 131 -18.58 -35.05 -10.66
N LEU A 132 -19.76 -35.12 -11.26
CA LEU A 132 -20.43 -36.39 -11.61
C LEU A 132 -19.66 -37.19 -12.68
N VAL A 133 -19.04 -36.51 -13.64
CA VAL A 133 -18.20 -37.13 -14.68
C VAL A 133 -16.86 -37.62 -14.11
N GLY A 134 -16.49 -37.22 -12.88
CA GLY A 134 -15.23 -37.60 -12.25
C GLY A 134 -14.03 -36.79 -12.75
N SER A 135 -14.26 -35.63 -13.38
CA SER A 135 -13.19 -34.75 -13.87
C SER A 135 -12.44 -34.03 -12.73
N VAL A 136 -13.04 -34.02 -11.53
CA VAL A 136 -12.44 -33.45 -10.32
C VAL A 136 -12.24 -34.58 -9.30
N PRO A 137 -11.00 -35.07 -9.07
CA PRO A 137 -10.75 -36.12 -8.08
C PRO A 137 -10.96 -35.57 -6.67
N PHE A 138 -11.77 -36.24 -5.85
CA PHE A 138 -11.95 -35.91 -4.44
C PHE A 138 -12.13 -37.15 -3.57
N THR A 139 -11.77 -37.05 -2.31
CA THR A 139 -12.10 -38.04 -1.27
C THR A 139 -13.44 -37.67 -0.62
N PRO A 140 -14.47 -38.54 -0.65
CA PRO A 140 -15.75 -38.25 -0.03
C PRO A 140 -15.64 -38.01 1.47
N GLU A 141 -16.34 -37.00 1.97
CA GLU A 141 -16.46 -36.77 3.41
C GLU A 141 -17.59 -37.66 3.96
N PRO A 142 -17.39 -38.37 5.09
CA PRO A 142 -18.46 -39.12 5.73
C PRO A 142 -19.54 -38.15 6.23
N VAL A 143 -20.79 -38.41 5.85
CA VAL A 143 -21.94 -37.63 6.32
C VAL A 143 -22.05 -37.79 7.84
N PRO A 144 -22.20 -36.72 8.63
CA PRO A 144 -22.63 -36.85 10.01
C PRO A 144 -24.09 -37.33 10.01
N GLU A 145 -24.29 -38.62 10.19
CA GLU A 145 -25.60 -39.15 10.57
C GLU A 145 -26.06 -38.47 11.87
N PRO A 146 -27.35 -38.10 12.01
CA PRO A 146 -27.86 -37.56 13.26
C PRO A 146 -28.01 -38.71 14.27
N VAL A 147 -26.89 -39.14 14.86
CA VAL A 147 -26.89 -40.10 15.96
C VAL A 147 -26.40 -39.44 17.24
N SER A 148 -27.37 -39.34 18.15
CA SER A 148 -27.31 -39.24 19.61
C SER A 148 -25.96 -39.00 20.30
N ALA A 149 -25.99 -38.02 21.19
CA ALA A 149 -24.92 -37.61 22.10
C ALA A 149 -24.10 -38.77 22.70
N ARG A 150 -22.77 -38.67 22.56
CA ARG A 150 -21.85 -39.16 23.59
C ARG A 150 -20.55 -38.34 23.59
N PRO A 151 -20.10 -37.81 24.73
CA PRO A 151 -18.81 -37.15 24.81
C PRO A 151 -17.73 -38.22 24.95
N SER A 152 -16.66 -38.12 24.16
CA SER A 152 -15.44 -38.85 24.44
C SER A 152 -14.24 -37.97 24.11
N THR A 153 -13.56 -37.65 25.20
CA THR A 153 -12.25 -37.06 25.34
C THR A 153 -11.20 -37.77 24.49
N SER A 154 -10.36 -36.99 23.79
CA SER A 154 -8.94 -37.32 23.67
C SER A 154 -8.17 -36.10 23.17
N ALA A 155 -7.31 -35.59 24.06
CA ALA A 155 -6.22 -34.69 23.73
C ALA A 155 -5.28 -35.30 22.69
N SER A 156 -4.74 -34.48 21.80
CA SER A 156 -3.42 -34.75 21.24
C SER A 156 -2.68 -33.44 20.98
N SER A 157 -1.57 -33.36 21.69
CA SER A 157 -0.54 -32.33 21.69
C SER A 157 0.26 -32.42 20.39
N GLY A 158 0.31 -31.35 19.61
CA GLY A 158 1.23 -31.19 18.49
C GLY A 158 2.33 -30.21 18.85
N SER A 159 3.45 -30.73 19.37
CA SER A 159 4.69 -29.98 19.52
C SER A 159 5.39 -29.84 18.17
N SER A 160 5.85 -28.65 17.84
CA SER A 160 6.83 -28.43 16.77
C SER A 160 7.96 -27.57 17.34
N PRO A 161 9.21 -28.05 17.35
CA PRO A 161 10.35 -27.23 17.71
C PRO A 161 10.83 -26.52 16.45
N PHE A 162 10.77 -25.19 16.42
CA PHE A 162 11.56 -24.42 15.46
C PHE A 162 12.48 -23.47 16.22
N SER A 163 13.76 -23.65 15.92
CA SER A 163 14.92 -23.21 16.68
C SER A 163 15.04 -21.69 16.75
N GLN A 164 15.47 -21.26 17.93
CA GLN A 164 15.80 -19.89 18.30
C GLN A 164 17.01 -19.40 17.48
N LEU A 165 16.91 -18.22 16.87
CA LEU A 165 18.07 -17.41 16.54
C LEU A 165 17.94 -16.07 17.27
N SER A 166 18.75 -15.90 18.31
CA SER A 166 18.77 -14.74 19.19
C SER A 166 19.84 -13.77 18.72
N LEU A 167 19.42 -12.60 18.22
CA LEU A 167 20.32 -11.48 17.92
C LEU A 167 20.06 -10.39 18.97
N LYS A 168 21.03 -10.20 19.86
CA LYS A 168 21.09 -9.07 20.80
C LYS A 168 21.39 -7.79 20.02
N ALA A 169 20.51 -6.81 20.11
CA ALA A 169 20.81 -5.42 19.76
C ALA A 169 20.31 -4.51 20.90
N SER A 170 21.26 -3.78 21.48
CA SER A 170 21.09 -2.81 22.56
C SER A 170 20.41 -1.53 22.02
N GLY A 171 19.25 -1.17 22.57
CA GLY A 171 18.61 0.15 22.37
C GLY A 171 17.21 0.20 23.01
N PRO A 172 16.77 1.34 23.58
CA PRO A 172 15.46 1.48 24.21
C PRO A 172 14.41 1.69 23.11
N THR A 173 14.07 0.63 22.42
CA THR A 173 12.98 0.58 21.45
C THR A 173 12.01 -0.44 21.98
N THR A 174 10.74 -0.08 22.14
CA THR A 174 9.66 -0.99 22.53
C THR A 174 9.44 -2.00 21.39
N THR A 175 10.36 -2.95 21.22
CA THR A 175 10.24 -4.08 20.31
C THR A 175 9.42 -5.14 21.01
N VAL A 176 8.18 -5.29 20.58
CA VAL A 176 7.35 -6.42 21.00
C VAL A 176 7.99 -7.67 20.42
N PHE A 177 8.57 -8.51 21.29
CA PHE A 177 9.15 -9.76 20.87
C PHE A 177 8.04 -10.74 20.44
N PRO A 178 8.30 -11.68 19.52
CA PRO A 178 7.33 -12.73 19.15
C PRO A 178 6.88 -13.61 20.33
N SER A 179 7.61 -13.55 21.44
CA SER A 179 7.36 -14.33 22.66
C SER A 179 6.32 -13.72 23.60
N ASP A 180 5.81 -12.50 23.32
CA ASP A 180 4.80 -11.81 24.14
C ASP A 180 3.35 -12.13 23.73
N PHE A 181 3.18 -13.02 22.76
CA PHE A 181 1.85 -13.48 22.40
C PHE A 181 1.41 -14.59 23.36
N HIS A 182 0.37 -14.30 24.15
CA HIS A 182 -0.27 -15.31 24.98
C HIS A 182 -0.68 -16.54 24.15
N LYS A 183 -0.48 -17.72 24.74
CA LYS A 183 -0.78 -19.03 24.12
C LYS A 183 -2.29 -19.28 24.00
N LYS A 184 -3.09 -18.69 24.88
CA LYS A 184 -4.55 -18.76 24.85
C LYS A 184 -5.15 -17.58 24.08
N THR A 185 -6.27 -17.83 23.39
CA THR A 185 -6.98 -16.86 22.56
C THR A 185 -7.49 -15.67 23.36
N ASP A 186 -8.05 -15.92 24.53
CA ASP A 186 -8.69 -14.90 25.36
C ASP A 186 -7.66 -13.92 25.94
N ASP A 187 -6.55 -14.45 26.45
CA ASP A 187 -5.43 -13.64 26.95
C ASP A 187 -4.81 -12.78 25.82
N ARG A 188 -4.76 -13.31 24.59
CA ARG A 188 -4.31 -12.55 23.41
C ARG A 188 -5.29 -11.42 23.09
N GLN A 189 -6.59 -11.66 23.17
CA GLN A 189 -7.62 -10.63 22.98
C GLN A 189 -7.51 -9.52 24.04
N MET A 190 -7.30 -9.89 25.30
CA MET A 190 -7.11 -8.93 26.40
C MET A 190 -5.84 -8.08 26.19
N SER A 191 -4.73 -8.70 25.80
CA SER A 191 -3.49 -7.97 25.50
C SER A 191 -3.65 -6.97 24.35
N LEU A 192 -4.41 -7.35 23.30
CA LEU A 192 -4.72 -6.43 22.20
C LEU A 192 -5.55 -5.25 22.68
N GLN A 193 -6.59 -5.51 23.48
CA GLN A 193 -7.45 -4.46 24.03
C GLN A 193 -6.66 -3.49 24.91
N GLU A 194 -5.78 -4.00 25.77
CA GLU A 194 -4.91 -3.18 26.63
C GLU A 194 -3.96 -2.30 25.80
N ARG A 195 -3.28 -2.87 24.79
CA ARG A 195 -2.39 -2.10 23.90
C ARG A 195 -3.15 -1.00 23.16
N LYS A 196 -4.38 -1.31 22.70
CA LYS A 196 -5.25 -0.33 22.05
C LYS A 196 -5.62 0.80 23.02
N ALA A 197 -5.97 0.49 24.26
CA ALA A 197 -6.28 1.49 25.29
C ALA A 197 -5.07 2.39 25.56
N ARG A 198 -3.89 1.81 25.80
CA ARG A 198 -2.65 2.56 26.02
C ARG A 198 -2.29 3.48 24.85
N PHE A 199 -2.43 3.00 23.62
CA PHE A 199 -2.19 3.80 22.42
C PHE A 199 -3.13 5.01 22.35
N LEU A 200 -4.43 4.78 22.62
CA LEU A 200 -5.42 5.84 22.63
C LEU A 200 -5.16 6.86 23.75
N ASP A 201 -4.78 6.42 24.95
CA ASP A 201 -4.48 7.33 26.05
C ASP A 201 -3.23 8.17 25.80
N ASN A 202 -2.18 7.58 25.23
CA ASN A 202 -0.98 8.33 24.84
C ASN A 202 -1.30 9.35 23.74
N ALA A 203 -2.11 8.98 22.75
CA ALA A 203 -2.55 9.90 21.70
C ALA A 203 -3.40 11.04 22.27
N ARG A 204 -4.30 10.75 23.22
CA ARG A 204 -5.11 11.76 23.92
C ARG A 204 -4.24 12.74 24.69
N ARG A 205 -3.26 12.26 25.47
CA ARG A 205 -2.31 13.11 26.21
C ARG A 205 -1.53 14.03 25.27
N ALA A 206 -0.92 13.47 24.22
CA ALA A 206 -0.17 14.26 23.24
C ALA A 206 -1.05 15.30 22.53
N TYR A 207 -2.32 14.97 22.26
CA TYR A 207 -3.26 15.91 21.66
C TYR A 207 -3.64 17.04 22.62
N ILE A 208 -3.90 16.72 23.89
CA ILE A 208 -4.21 17.71 24.93
C ILE A 208 -3.03 18.65 25.13
N GLU A 209 -1.81 18.11 25.26
CA GLU A 209 -0.57 18.89 25.39
C GLU A 209 -0.38 19.83 24.19
N LYS A 210 -0.50 19.32 22.97
CA LYS A 210 -0.36 20.10 21.73
C LYS A 210 -1.44 21.17 21.56
N ARG A 211 -2.64 20.97 22.11
CA ARG A 211 -3.79 21.88 21.94
C ARG A 211 -4.12 22.70 23.20
N GLY A 212 -3.39 22.51 24.30
CA GLY A 212 -3.60 23.21 25.57
C GLY A 212 -4.99 23.01 26.19
N LEU A 213 -5.63 21.86 25.98
CA LEU A 213 -7.02 21.61 26.39
C LEU A 213 -7.10 21.14 27.86
N LYS A 214 -7.68 21.94 28.76
CA LYS A 214 -7.90 21.51 30.16
C LYS A 214 -9.12 20.59 30.25
N ILE A 215 -8.90 19.28 30.32
CA ILE A 215 -9.96 18.27 30.46
C ILE A 215 -9.86 17.62 31.86
N PRO A 216 -10.95 17.62 32.66
CA PRO A 216 -10.93 16.98 33.98
C PRO A 216 -10.63 15.48 33.86
N GLY A 217 -9.58 15.02 34.54
CA GLY A 217 -9.10 13.63 34.48
C GLY A 217 -7.84 13.41 33.62
N TYR A 218 -7.42 14.41 32.85
CA TYR A 218 -6.13 14.41 32.14
C TYR A 218 -5.32 15.62 32.60
N ASN A 219 -4.55 15.46 33.68
CA ASN A 219 -3.55 16.45 34.08
C ASN A 219 -2.31 16.23 33.21
N CYS A 220 -2.05 17.16 32.30
CA CYS A 220 -0.83 17.25 31.50
C CYS A 220 -0.09 18.50 31.97
#